data_AF-A0A3A9E7A8-F1
#
_entry.id   AF-A0A3A9E7A8-F1
#
_cell.length_a   1.000
_cell.length_b   1.000
_cell.length_c   1.000
_cell.angle_alpha   90.00
_cell.angle_beta   90.00
_cell.angle_gamma   90.00
#
_symmetry.space_group_name_H-M   'P 1'
#
loop_
_entity.id
_entity.type
_entity.pdbx_description
1 polymer ?
#
loop_
_entity_poly.entity_id
_entity_poly.type
_entity_poly.pdbx_seq_one_letter_code
_entity_poly.pdbx_strand_id
1 'polypeptide(L)'
;SLEPDELKEMVRSIRNIELALGDGKKFTSESEKKNIEFVRKSIVASKKIKKGEAFTEENITTKRPGYGVSPMRWNEVIGTKSDRDYEIDDMIKW
;
A
#
# COMPACT_ATOMS: atom_id res chain seq x y z
N SER A 1 -33.66 -8.04 -37.33
CA SER A 1 -32.61 -9.09 -37.39
C SER A 1 -31.28 -8.39 -37.23
N LEU A 2 -30.27 -9.04 -36.64
CA LEU A 2 -28.91 -8.47 -36.61
C LEU A 2 -28.27 -8.66 -37.98
N GLU A 3 -27.68 -7.60 -38.52
CA GLU A 3 -26.85 -7.70 -39.72
C GLU A 3 -25.53 -8.42 -39.39
N PRO A 4 -24.87 -9.06 -40.38
CA PRO A 4 -23.64 -9.82 -40.13
C PRO A 4 -22.55 -9.06 -39.39
N ASP A 5 -22.39 -7.76 -39.67
CA ASP A 5 -21.42 -6.90 -38.99
C ASP A 5 -21.82 -6.58 -37.54
N GLU A 6 -23.10 -6.37 -37.27
CA GLU A 6 -23.62 -6.14 -35.92
C GLU A 6 -23.50 -7.39 -35.06
N LEU A 7 -23.74 -8.57 -35.64
CA LEU A 7 -23.52 -9.85 -34.97
C LEU A 7 -22.04 -10.04 -34.61
N LYS A 8 -21.13 -9.67 -35.51
CA LYS A 8 -19.69 -9.75 -35.27
C LYS A 8 -19.23 -8.82 -34.13
N GLU A 9 -19.73 -7.58 -34.10
CA GLU A 9 -19.45 -6.63 -33.02
C GLU A 9 -20.05 -7.07 -31.68
N MET A 10 -21.25 -7.66 -31.69
CA MET A 10 -21.87 -8.24 -30.49
C MET A 10 -21.02 -9.38 -29.93
N VAL A 11 -20.58 -10.33 -30.77
CA VAL A 11 -19.72 -11.44 -30.34
C VAL A 11 -18.39 -10.92 -29.78
N ARG A 12 -17.76 -9.95 -30.46
CA ARG A 12 -16.52 -9.32 -29.98
C ARG A 12 -16.71 -8.68 -28.61
N SER A 13 -17.82 -7.98 -28.43
CA SER A 13 -18.17 -7.34 -27.16
C SER A 13 -18.35 -8.37 -26.04
N ILE A 14 -19.05 -9.48 -26.30
CA ILE A 14 -19.21 -10.57 -25.32
C ILE A 14 -17.84 -11.12 -24.89
N ARG A 15 -16.94 -11.41 -25.85
CA ARG A 15 -15.60 -11.92 -25.53
C ARG A 15 -14.76 -10.91 -24.74
N ASN A 16 -14.88 -9.62 -25.02
CA ASN A 16 -14.21 -8.59 -24.23
C ASN A 16 -14.74 -8.54 -22.79
N ILE A 17 -16.05 -8.72 -22.59
CA ILE A 17 -16.64 -8.77 -21.24
C ILE A 17 -16.19 -10.02 -20.49
N GLU A 18 -16.17 -11.20 -21.13
CA GLU A 18 -15.64 -12.42 -20.52
C GLU A 18 -14.19 -12.25 -20.03
N LEU A 19 -13.35 -11.57 -20.82
CA LEU A 19 -11.98 -11.24 -20.40
C LEU A 19 -11.95 -10.24 -19.24
N ALA A 20 -12.79 -9.20 -19.28
CA ALA A 20 -12.83 -8.16 -18.26
C ALA A 20 -13.37 -8.65 -16.91
N LEU A 21 -14.25 -9.67 -16.90
CA LEU A 21 -14.74 -10.30 -15.67
C LEU A 21 -13.63 -11.01 -14.89
N GLY A 22 -12.57 -11.46 -15.58
CA GLY A 22 -11.44 -12.13 -14.97
C GLY A 22 -11.81 -13.48 -14.33
N ASP A 23 -11.04 -13.89 -13.32
CA ASP A 23 -11.17 -15.21 -12.67
C ASP A 23 -11.79 -15.15 -11.27
N GLY A 24 -12.23 -13.97 -10.84
CA GLY A 24 -12.81 -13.73 -9.52
C GLY A 24 -11.83 -13.85 -8.35
N LYS A 25 -10.53 -14.04 -8.60
CA LYS A 25 -9.52 -14.12 -7.54
C LYS A 25 -9.03 -12.73 -7.17
N LYS A 26 -9.00 -12.43 -5.87
CA LYS A 26 -8.46 -11.17 -5.34
C LYS A 26 -6.94 -11.28 -5.20
N PHE A 27 -6.21 -10.75 -6.17
CA PHE A 27 -4.76 -10.60 -6.12
C PHE A 27 -4.34 -9.23 -6.67
N THR A 28 -3.10 -8.84 -6.40
CA THR A 28 -2.54 -7.60 -6.95
C THR A 28 -2.00 -7.88 -8.35
N SER A 29 -2.41 -7.06 -9.32
CA SER A 29 -1.86 -7.12 -10.68
C SER A 29 -0.38 -6.70 -10.70
N GLU A 30 0.37 -7.13 -11.71
CA GLU A 30 1.77 -6.73 -11.88
C GLU A 30 1.95 -5.21 -12.00
N SER A 31 0.98 -4.51 -12.60
CA SER A 31 0.95 -3.06 -12.65
C SER A 31 0.74 -2.43 -11.26
N GLU A 32 -0.11 -3.02 -10.42
CA GLU A 32 -0.33 -2.52 -9.06
C GLU A 32 0.88 -2.78 -8.16
N LYS A 33 1.54 -3.94 -8.29
CA LYS A 33 2.70 -4.31 -7.46
C LYS A 33 3.79 -3.25 -7.45
N LYS A 34 4.09 -2.65 -8.61
CA LYS A 34 5.08 -1.57 -8.73
C LYS A 34 4.71 -0.32 -7.94
N ASN A 35 3.42 -0.04 -7.80
CA ASN A 35 2.93 1.15 -7.12
C ASN A 35 2.72 0.94 -5.62
N ILE A 36 2.65 -0.32 -5.15
CA ILE A 36 2.38 -0.65 -3.75
C ILE A 36 3.29 0.12 -2.80
N GLU A 37 4.59 0.13 -3.04
CA GLU A 37 5.55 0.77 -2.15
C GLU A 37 5.38 2.30 -2.11
N PHE A 38 4.97 2.92 -3.21
CA PHE A 38 4.74 4.37 -3.27
C PHE A 38 3.43 4.79 -2.60
N VAL A 39 2.38 3.99 -2.75
CA VAL A 39 1.02 4.35 -2.29
C VAL A 39 0.71 3.86 -0.87
N ARG A 40 1.41 2.84 -0.38
CA ARG A 40 1.29 2.40 1.02
C ARG A 40 1.93 3.42 1.96
N LYS A 41 1.51 3.36 3.22
CA LYS A 41 2.08 4.16 4.29
C LYS A 41 3.12 3.35 5.06
N SER A 42 4.03 4.06 5.69
CA SER A 42 4.92 3.58 6.73
C SER A 42 4.75 4.39 7.99
N ILE A 43 5.19 3.81 9.11
CA ILE A 43 5.31 4.51 10.38
C ILE A 43 6.51 5.46 10.29
N VAL A 44 6.28 6.71 10.67
CA VAL A 44 7.27 7.79 10.68
C VAL A 44 7.24 8.51 12.02
N ALA A 45 8.33 9.18 12.36
CA ALA A 45 8.38 10.04 13.53
C ALA A 45 7.54 11.31 13.31
N SER A 46 6.62 11.62 14.22
CA SER A 46 5.83 12.87 14.20
C SER A 46 6.53 14.01 14.97
N LYS A 47 7.51 13.66 15.80
CA LYS A 47 8.35 14.55 16.60
C LYS A 47 9.79 14.06 16.55
N LYS A 48 10.75 14.86 17.05
CA LYS A 48 12.10 14.34 17.29
C LYS A 48 12.05 13.26 18.37
N ILE A 49 12.72 12.14 18.14
CA ILE A 49 12.81 11.01 19.09
C ILE A 49 14.29 10.72 19.29
N LYS A 50 14.76 10.71 20.54
CA LYS A 50 16.17 10.39 20.82
C LYS A 50 16.39 8.89 20.88
N LYS A 51 17.61 8.44 20.62
CA LYS A 51 18.03 7.05 20.76
C LYS A 51 17.72 6.53 22.17
N GLY A 52 17.08 5.36 22.24
CA GLY A 52 16.66 4.71 23.48
C GLY A 52 15.31 5.19 24.03
N GLU A 53 14.72 6.25 23.47
CA GLU A 53 13.37 6.71 23.81
C GLU A 53 12.32 5.73 23.27
N ALA A 54 11.20 5.58 23.99
CA ALA A 54 10.14 4.69 23.55
C ALA A 54 9.30 5.32 22.44
N PHE A 55 8.89 4.52 21.45
CA PHE A 55 7.86 4.95 20.50
C PHE A 55 6.49 4.98 21.18
N THR A 56 5.77 6.08 21.01
CA THR A 56 4.44 6.33 21.59
C THR A 56 3.51 6.91 20.54
N GLU A 57 2.20 6.82 20.75
CA GLU A 57 1.21 7.35 19.81
C GLU A 57 1.35 8.87 19.58
N GLU A 58 2.05 9.56 20.47
CA GLU A 58 2.29 11.00 20.40
C GLU A 58 3.55 11.37 19.60
N ASN A 59 4.51 10.45 19.46
CA ASN A 59 5.79 10.71 18.79
C ASN A 59 5.95 9.95 17.45
N ILE A 60 5.04 9.03 17.12
CA ILE A 60 4.96 8.41 15.79
C ILE A 60 3.62 8.66 15.10
N THR A 61 3.61 8.57 13.78
CA THR A 61 2.42 8.66 12.92
C THR A 61 2.60 7.84 11.65
N THR A 62 1.69 7.92 10.69
CA THR A 62 1.78 7.18 9.42
C THR A 62 1.74 8.10 8.22
N LYS A 63 2.74 7.99 7.34
CA LYS A 63 2.84 8.76 6.08
C LYS A 63 3.26 7.85 4.93
N ARG A 64 2.98 8.28 3.69
CA ARG A 64 3.55 7.66 2.50
C ARG A 64 5.00 8.13 2.33
N PRO A 65 5.87 7.38 1.64
CA PRO A 65 5.66 6.06 1.05
C PRO A 65 5.79 4.90 2.05
N GLY A 66 5.56 3.68 1.58
CA GLY A 66 5.56 2.42 2.30
C GLY A 66 6.93 1.75 2.45
N TYR A 67 8.03 2.52 2.47
CA TYR A 67 9.41 1.99 2.53
C TYR A 67 9.94 1.70 3.95
N GLY A 68 9.24 2.16 4.97
CA GLY A 68 9.50 1.86 6.38
C GLY A 68 8.54 0.81 6.95
N VAL A 69 8.50 0.69 8.26
CA VAL A 69 7.60 -0.26 8.95
C VAL A 69 6.15 -0.05 8.54
N SER A 70 5.45 -1.12 8.17
CA SER A 70 4.02 -1.06 7.87
C SER A 70 3.23 -0.64 9.11
N PRO A 71 2.24 0.27 8.99
CA PRO A 71 1.30 0.59 10.06
C PRO A 71 0.56 -0.61 10.64
N MET A 72 0.48 -1.72 9.90
CA MET A 72 -0.11 -2.96 10.43
C MET A 72 0.67 -3.54 11.60
N ARG A 73 1.94 -3.15 11.78
CA ARG A 73 2.81 -3.53 12.91
C ARG A 73 2.84 -2.47 14.00
N TRP A 74 1.88 -1.54 14.03
CA TRP A 74 1.85 -0.43 15.00
C TRP A 74 2.03 -0.89 16.45
N ASN A 75 1.26 -1.90 16.85
CA ASN A 75 1.31 -2.45 18.21
C ASN A 75 2.63 -3.14 18.54
N GLU A 76 3.40 -3.54 17.54
CA GLU A 76 4.75 -4.09 17.74
C GLU A 76 5.81 -2.98 17.88
N VAL A 77 5.53 -1.77 17.39
CA VAL A 77 6.45 -0.62 17.46
C VAL A 77 6.23 0.16 18.75
N ILE A 78 4.98 0.39 19.15
CA ILE A 78 4.65 1.12 20.38
C ILE A 78 5.31 0.45 21.59
N GLY A 79 5.97 1.26 22.42
CA GLY A 79 6.69 0.82 23.62
C GLY A 79 8.09 0.27 23.36
N THR A 80 8.46 -0.02 22.11
CA THR A 80 9.85 -0.38 21.76
C THR A 80 10.74 0.85 21.79
N LYS A 81 12.04 0.64 22.03
CA LYS A 81 13.02 1.72 22.10
C LYS A 81 13.58 2.01 20.71
N SER A 82 13.76 3.30 20.42
CA SER A 82 14.47 3.76 19.23
C SER A 82 15.93 3.28 19.23
N ASP A 83 16.36 2.81 18.08
CA ASP A 83 17.73 2.33 17.80
C ASP A 83 18.70 3.50 17.51
N ARG A 84 18.16 4.63 17.06
CA ARG A 84 18.88 5.87 16.74
C ARG A 84 18.05 7.11 17.05
N ASP A 85 18.65 8.28 16.85
CA ASP A 85 17.91 9.54 16.83
C ASP A 85 17.09 9.64 15.53
N TYR A 86 15.84 10.11 15.66
CA TYR A 86 14.91 10.35 14.57
C TYR A 86 14.55 11.84 14.52
N GLU A 87 14.60 12.40 13.32
CA GLU A 87 14.03 13.71 13.04
C GLU A 87 12.55 13.58 12.66
N ILE A 88 11.83 14.70 12.64
CA ILE A 88 10.44 14.72 12.19
C ILE A 88 10.39 14.19 10.75
N ASP A 89 9.44 13.31 10.48
CA ASP A 89 9.22 12.62 9.20
C ASP A 89 10.26 11.55 8.82
N ASP A 90 11.23 11.27 9.69
CA ASP A 90 12.08 10.09 9.50
C ASP A 90 11.22 8.82 9.55
N MET A 91 11.46 7.94 8.57
CA MET A 91 10.85 6.61 8.56
C MET A 91 11.48 5.71 9.61
N ILE A 92 10.62 5.04 10.36
CA ILE A 92 11.03 3.96 11.25
C ILE A 92 11.30 2.72 10.39
N LYS A 93 12.41 2.05 10.68
CA LYS A 93 12.87 0.83 10.02
C LYS A 93 13.38 -0.13 11.10
N TRP A 94 13.39 -1.41 10.79
CA TRP A 94 14.01 -2.46 11.61
C TRP A 94 15.46 -2.66 11.17
#